data_AF-A0A957CWR7-F1
#
_entry.id   AF-A0A957CWR7-F1
#
_cell.length_a   1.000
_cell.length_b   1.000
_cell.length_c   1.000
_cell.angle_alpha   90.00
_cell.angle_beta   90.00
_cell.angle_gamma   90.00
#
_symmetry.space_group_name_H-M   'P 1'
#
loop_
_entity.id
_entity.type
_entity.pdbx_description
1 polymer ?
#
loop_
_entity_poly.entity_id
_entity_poly.type
_entity_poly.pdbx_seq_one_letter_code
_entity_poly.pdbx_strand_id
1 'polypeptide(L)'
;MTTNDRAFAHTQNELGLISYQSWELEKAIDAFSDAASADKKNPEYRLNLARAYARKGNFDQAMQALGEYLHIETKQDVASRYERLFSTALDDVEEAMIDKMRQLEMSLPQIGKGIQMWLEYRITIGRRPLRIPKPELWAAAVVYAIIKVNFLEIKRRKIADLFQISENSLRDKYDELVNTLDIMPADYRYFVGEENPLDKLVEAAQLLEDLDRQFKAE
;
A
#
# COMPACT_ATOMS: atom_id res chain seq x y z
N MET A 1 25.01 14.28 -17.47
CA MET A 1 23.68 13.78 -17.83
C MET A 1 23.39 14.21 -19.26
N THR A 2 23.39 13.26 -20.17
CA THR A 2 23.17 13.49 -21.60
C THR A 2 21.67 13.51 -21.89
N THR A 3 21.26 14.00 -23.07
CA THR A 3 19.87 13.89 -23.52
C THR A 3 19.43 12.42 -23.64
N ASN A 4 20.38 11.50 -23.89
CA ASN A 4 20.13 10.07 -23.97
C ASN A 4 19.77 9.48 -22.59
N ASP A 5 20.46 9.91 -21.52
CA ASP A 5 20.20 9.42 -20.16
C ASP A 5 18.79 9.78 -19.69
N ARG A 6 18.31 10.98 -20.03
CA ARG A 6 16.94 11.43 -19.70
C ARG A 6 15.87 10.66 -20.46
N ALA A 7 16.10 10.39 -21.75
CA ALA A 7 15.16 9.61 -22.55
C ALA A 7 15.10 8.16 -22.06
N PHE A 8 16.25 7.55 -21.76
CA PHE A 8 16.32 6.23 -21.15
C PHE A 8 15.57 6.19 -19.80
N ALA A 9 15.83 7.16 -18.91
CA ALA A 9 15.17 7.24 -17.61
C ALA A 9 13.64 7.33 -17.73
N HIS A 10 13.15 8.14 -18.67
CA HIS A 10 11.71 8.24 -18.94
C HIS A 10 11.13 6.91 -19.41
N THR A 11 11.76 6.24 -20.38
CA THR A 11 11.31 4.93 -20.87
C THR A 11 11.27 3.89 -19.76
N GLN A 12 12.30 3.83 -18.91
CA GLN A 12 12.33 2.93 -17.77
C GLN A 12 11.22 3.24 -16.76
N ASN A 13 10.94 4.52 -16.49
CA ASN A 13 9.81 4.89 -15.64
C ASN A 13 8.46 4.42 -16.21
N GLU A 14 8.23 4.56 -17.51
CA GLU A 14 6.99 4.08 -18.13
C GLU A 14 6.86 2.55 -18.05
N LEU A 15 7.95 1.80 -18.28
CA LEU A 15 7.99 0.36 -18.07
C LEU A 15 7.67 0.00 -16.62
N GLY A 16 8.26 0.72 -15.66
CA GLY A 16 8.00 0.52 -14.24
C GLY A 16 6.54 0.77 -13.86
N LEU A 17 5.89 1.78 -14.45
CA LEU A 17 4.47 2.06 -14.22
C LEU A 17 3.58 0.94 -14.76
N ILE A 18 3.89 0.41 -15.95
CA ILE A 18 3.15 -0.73 -16.54
C ILE A 18 3.29 -1.96 -15.64
N SER A 19 4.52 -2.35 -15.28
CA SER A 19 4.75 -3.49 -14.39
C SER A 19 4.12 -3.28 -13.00
N TYR A 20 4.13 -2.06 -12.46
CA TYR A 20 3.49 -1.74 -11.19
C TYR A 20 1.95 -1.89 -11.23
N GLN A 21 1.33 -1.55 -12.36
CA GLN A 21 -0.11 -1.75 -12.59
C GLN A 21 -0.46 -3.24 -12.76
N SER A 22 0.44 -4.01 -13.37
CA SER A 22 0.28 -5.46 -13.57
C SER A 22 0.74 -6.32 -12.39
N TRP A 23 1.03 -5.71 -11.22
CA TRP A 23 1.54 -6.40 -10.03
C TRP A 23 2.88 -7.15 -10.20
N GLU A 24 3.64 -6.83 -11.25
CA GLU A 24 4.99 -7.34 -11.46
C GLU A 24 5.99 -6.49 -10.66
N LEU A 25 5.89 -6.55 -9.33
CA LEU A 25 6.54 -5.60 -8.42
C LEU A 25 8.07 -5.61 -8.51
N GLU A 26 8.70 -6.77 -8.72
CA GLU A 26 10.14 -6.91 -8.93
C GLU A 26 10.58 -6.13 -10.18
N LYS A 27 9.90 -6.36 -11.31
CA LYS A 27 10.21 -5.66 -12.57
C LYS A 27 9.96 -4.17 -12.46
N ALA A 28 8.91 -3.77 -11.73
CA ALA A 28 8.63 -2.37 -11.46
C ALA A 28 9.76 -1.71 -10.66
N ILE A 29 10.25 -2.39 -9.62
CA ILE A 29 11.39 -1.93 -8.80
C ILE A 29 12.65 -1.77 -9.65
N ASP A 30 12.98 -2.77 -10.47
CA ASP A 30 14.17 -2.74 -11.33
C ASP A 30 14.11 -1.55 -12.31
N ALA A 31 12.97 -1.40 -13.02
CA ALA A 31 12.74 -0.31 -13.96
C ALA A 31 12.78 1.08 -13.28
N PHE A 32 12.14 1.25 -12.12
CA PHE A 32 12.21 2.53 -11.39
C PHE A 32 13.61 2.82 -10.85
N SER A 33 14.37 1.80 -10.44
CA SER A 33 15.76 1.93 -10.00
C SER A 33 16.66 2.40 -11.15
N ASP A 34 16.50 1.83 -12.35
CA ASP A 34 17.20 2.26 -13.56
C ASP A 34 16.85 3.71 -13.92
N ALA A 35 15.57 4.09 -13.85
CA ALA A 35 15.12 5.45 -14.09
C ALA A 35 15.74 6.46 -13.10
N ALA A 36 15.69 6.15 -11.80
CA ALA A 36 16.25 7.00 -10.74
C ALA A 36 17.79 7.11 -10.82
N SER A 37 18.47 6.08 -11.32
CA SER A 37 19.92 6.07 -11.51
C SER A 37 20.35 6.91 -12.72
N ALA A 38 19.59 6.83 -13.81
CA ALA A 38 19.87 7.54 -15.06
C ALA A 38 19.55 9.05 -14.98
N ASP A 39 18.50 9.45 -14.28
CA ASP A 39 18.19 10.85 -13.98
C ASP A 39 17.98 11.09 -12.48
N LYS A 40 19.10 11.39 -11.81
CA LYS A 40 19.15 11.63 -10.37
C LYS A 40 18.43 12.91 -9.92
N LYS A 41 18.03 13.79 -10.85
CA LYS A 41 17.40 15.08 -10.53
C LYS A 41 15.89 15.04 -10.65
N ASN A 42 15.31 13.97 -11.18
CA ASN A 42 13.87 13.81 -11.23
C ASN A 42 13.38 13.10 -9.96
N PRO A 43 12.70 13.79 -9.03
CA PRO A 43 12.20 13.16 -7.80
C PRO A 43 11.12 12.11 -8.08
N GLU A 44 10.38 12.21 -9.19
CA GLU A 44 9.26 11.31 -9.46
C GLU A 44 9.67 9.83 -9.52
N TYR A 45 10.86 9.55 -10.07
CA TYR A 45 11.34 8.18 -10.20
C TYR A 45 11.61 7.53 -8.85
N ARG A 46 12.12 8.29 -7.88
CA ARG A 46 12.31 7.81 -6.50
C ARG A 46 10.98 7.63 -5.77
N LEU A 47 10.01 8.52 -6.04
CA LEU A 47 8.67 8.36 -5.48
C LEU A 47 7.99 7.10 -6.02
N ASN A 48 8.11 6.82 -7.31
CA ASN A 48 7.59 5.59 -7.91
C ASN A 48 8.29 4.34 -7.39
N LEU A 49 9.62 4.40 -7.19
CA LEU A 49 10.37 3.35 -6.54
C LEU A 49 9.88 3.08 -5.11
N ALA A 50 9.63 4.14 -4.32
CA ALA A 50 9.07 3.99 -2.98
C ALA A 50 7.68 3.35 -2.99
N ARG A 51 6.82 3.72 -3.95
CA ARG A 51 5.49 3.12 -4.14
C ARG A 51 5.57 1.63 -4.48
N ALA A 52 6.52 1.23 -5.32
CA ALA A 52 6.75 -0.16 -5.67
C ALA A 52 7.25 -0.98 -4.47
N TYR A 53 8.22 -0.46 -3.71
CA TYR A 53 8.68 -1.09 -2.47
C TYR A 53 7.58 -1.23 -1.42
N ALA A 54 6.80 -0.17 -1.19
CA ALA A 54 5.71 -0.20 -0.22
C ALA A 54 4.66 -1.27 -0.58
N ARG A 55 4.26 -1.34 -1.86
CA ARG A 55 3.31 -2.34 -2.34
C ARG A 55 3.82 -3.77 -2.22
N LYS A 56 5.14 -3.96 -2.35
CA LYS A 56 5.80 -5.26 -2.13
C LYS A 56 5.90 -5.65 -0.64
N GLY A 57 5.64 -4.71 0.28
CA GLY A 57 5.83 -4.89 1.73
C GLY A 57 7.26 -4.58 2.20
N ASN A 58 8.10 -4.05 1.33
CA ASN A 58 9.49 -3.71 1.59
C ASN A 58 9.61 -2.29 2.19
N PHE A 59 9.05 -2.09 3.39
CA PHE A 59 8.89 -0.74 3.97
C PHE A 59 10.20 -0.01 4.24
N ASP A 60 11.26 -0.71 4.65
CA ASP A 60 12.57 -0.07 4.90
C ASP A 60 13.13 0.59 3.63
N GLN A 61 13.04 -0.13 2.50
CA GLN A 61 13.48 0.37 1.18
C GLN A 61 12.54 1.46 0.66
N ALA A 62 11.24 1.36 0.95
CA ALA A 62 10.29 2.42 0.63
C ALA A 62 10.63 3.73 1.36
N MET A 63 10.95 3.65 2.65
CA MET A 63 11.35 4.80 3.46
C MET A 63 12.70 5.37 2.99
N GLN A 64 13.66 4.53 2.61
CA GLN A 64 14.92 5.00 2.03
C GLN A 64 14.67 5.79 0.72
N ALA A 65 13.89 5.22 -0.21
CA ALA A 65 13.56 5.88 -1.47
C ALA A 65 12.79 7.21 -1.27
N LEU A 66 11.92 7.29 -0.26
CA LEU A 66 11.27 8.54 0.15
C LEU A 66 12.25 9.57 0.71
N GLY A 67 13.24 9.14 1.50
CA GLY A 67 14.29 10.04 2.00
C GLY A 67 15.08 10.67 0.84
N GLU A 68 15.40 9.87 -0.17
CA GLU A 68 16.06 10.36 -1.38
C GLU A 68 15.15 11.25 -2.24
N TYR A 69 13.84 10.98 -2.30
CA TYR A 69 12.85 11.86 -2.91
C TYR A 69 12.85 13.25 -2.25
N LEU A 70 12.81 13.29 -0.91
CA LEU A 70 12.80 14.52 -0.11
C LEU A 70 14.09 15.33 -0.25
N HIS A 71 15.22 14.69 -0.58
CA HIS A 71 16.47 15.39 -0.85
C HIS A 71 16.43 16.22 -2.14
N ILE A 72 15.55 15.87 -3.09
CA ILE A 72 15.47 16.50 -4.41
C ILE A 72 14.25 17.43 -4.50
N GLU A 73 13.10 17.01 -3.96
CA GLU A 73 11.85 17.74 -4.04
C GLU A 73 11.60 18.58 -2.79
N THR A 74 11.50 19.89 -2.97
CA THR A 74 11.23 20.84 -1.88
C THR A 74 9.81 21.43 -1.93
N LYS A 75 8.91 20.88 -2.77
CA LYS A 75 7.50 21.31 -2.77
C LYS A 75 6.83 21.04 -1.43
N GLN A 76 6.54 22.12 -0.70
CA GLN A 76 6.13 22.10 0.70
C GLN A 76 5.00 21.09 1.01
N ASP A 77 3.91 21.04 0.24
CA ASP A 77 2.74 20.23 0.64
C ASP A 77 2.99 18.72 0.54
N VAL A 78 3.53 18.24 -0.59
CA VAL A 78 3.84 16.81 -0.79
C VAL A 78 5.05 16.39 0.04
N ALA A 79 6.10 17.23 0.05
CA ALA A 79 7.30 16.96 0.84
C ALA A 79 6.96 16.90 2.34
N SER A 80 6.25 17.90 2.89
CA SER A 80 5.87 17.90 4.31
C SER A 80 4.96 16.75 4.71
N ARG A 81 4.17 16.19 3.79
CA ARG A 81 3.41 14.96 4.09
C ARG A 81 4.32 13.75 4.26
N TYR A 82 5.37 13.62 3.46
CA TYR A 82 6.34 12.53 3.57
C TYR A 82 7.33 12.75 4.70
N GLU A 83 7.73 13.99 5.00
CA GLU A 83 8.54 14.32 6.19
C GLU A 83 7.90 13.81 7.48
N ARG A 84 6.56 13.94 7.60
CA ARG A 84 5.82 13.43 8.76
C ARG A 84 5.92 11.92 8.93
N LEU A 85 6.18 11.14 7.88
CA LEU A 85 6.39 9.69 8.01
C LEU A 85 7.69 9.32 8.75
N PHE A 86 8.66 10.24 8.80
CA PHE A 86 9.91 10.05 9.52
C PHE A 86 9.82 10.52 10.99
N SER A 87 8.67 11.05 11.40
CA SER A 87 8.38 11.37 12.80
C SER A 87 8.23 10.08 13.61
N THR A 88 8.69 10.10 14.86
CA THR A 88 8.45 9.02 15.83
C THR A 88 7.09 9.13 16.53
N ALA A 89 6.40 10.26 16.37
CA ALA A 89 5.05 10.46 16.89
C ALA A 89 4.01 9.83 15.97
N LEU A 90 3.01 9.18 16.57
CA LEU A 90 1.83 8.68 15.86
C LEU A 90 1.05 9.86 15.26
N ASP A 91 0.45 9.65 14.10
CA ASP A 91 -0.54 10.59 13.56
C ASP A 91 -1.94 10.34 14.14
N ASP A 92 -2.83 11.34 14.00
CA ASP A 92 -4.20 11.26 14.54
C ASP A 92 -4.99 10.03 14.03
N VAL A 93 -4.68 9.54 12.83
CA VAL A 93 -5.31 8.33 12.26
C VAL A 93 -4.79 7.09 12.97
N GLU A 94 -3.47 7.00 13.18
CA GLU A 94 -2.82 5.92 13.89
C GLU A 94 -3.28 5.85 15.35
N GLU A 95 -3.34 6.99 16.05
CA GLU A 95 -3.82 7.05 17.42
C GLU A 95 -5.27 6.57 17.53
N ALA A 96 -6.17 7.11 16.70
CA ALA A 96 -7.58 6.72 16.69
C ALA A 96 -7.77 5.24 16.33
N MET A 97 -7.01 4.74 15.35
CA MET A 97 -7.04 3.35 14.95
C MET A 97 -6.59 2.43 16.10
N ILE A 98 -5.44 2.71 16.71
CA ILE A 98 -4.88 1.87 17.79
C ILE A 98 -5.84 1.84 19.00
N ASP A 99 -6.41 2.98 19.39
CA ASP A 99 -7.40 3.05 20.47
C ASP A 99 -8.60 2.12 20.19
N LYS A 100 -9.19 2.22 18.99
CA LYS A 100 -10.37 1.43 18.65
C LYS A 100 -10.07 -0.05 18.42
N MET A 101 -8.92 -0.39 17.86
CA MET A 101 -8.51 -1.79 17.71
C MET A 101 -8.31 -2.46 19.07
N ARG A 102 -7.77 -1.75 20.07
CA ARG A 102 -7.68 -2.24 21.45
C ARG A 102 -9.05 -2.45 22.08
N GLN A 103 -9.99 -1.53 21.87
CA GLN A 103 -11.38 -1.67 22.34
C GLN A 103 -12.12 -2.84 21.67
N LEU A 104 -11.71 -3.22 20.46
CA LEU A 104 -12.20 -4.38 19.73
C LEU A 104 -11.45 -5.68 20.06
N GLU A 105 -10.51 -5.64 21.02
CA GLU A 105 -9.69 -6.78 21.44
C GLU A 105 -8.89 -7.43 20.29
N MET A 106 -8.51 -6.61 19.29
CA MET A 106 -7.70 -7.08 18.16
C MET A 106 -6.28 -7.40 18.60
N SER A 107 -5.67 -8.41 17.97
CA SER A 107 -4.33 -8.86 18.32
C SER A 107 -3.25 -7.85 17.93
N LEU A 108 -2.10 -7.88 18.60
CA LEU A 108 -0.99 -6.98 18.28
C LEU A 108 -0.52 -7.11 16.81
N PRO A 109 -0.43 -8.32 16.21
CA PRO A 109 -0.14 -8.44 14.79
C PRO A 109 -1.19 -7.77 13.89
N GLN A 110 -2.49 -7.85 14.21
CA GLN A 110 -3.55 -7.16 13.46
C GLN A 110 -3.39 -5.64 13.54
N ILE A 111 -3.09 -5.11 14.73
CA ILE A 111 -2.78 -3.68 14.92
C ILE A 111 -1.58 -3.28 14.07
N GLY A 112 -0.50 -4.08 14.09
CA GLY A 112 0.68 -3.86 13.26
C GLY A 112 0.35 -3.83 11.76
N LYS A 113 -0.52 -4.73 11.28
CA LYS A 113 -1.00 -4.73 9.89
C LYS A 113 -1.85 -3.51 9.55
N GLY A 114 -2.63 -2.98 10.50
CA GLY A 114 -3.34 -1.71 10.34
C GLY A 114 -2.39 -0.53 10.10
N ILE A 115 -1.34 -0.42 10.92
CA ILE A 115 -0.30 0.63 10.76
C ILE A 115 0.41 0.49 9.41
N GLN A 116 0.81 -0.74 9.05
CA GLN A 116 1.42 -1.02 7.75
C GLN A 116 0.51 -0.63 6.58
N MET A 117 -0.80 -0.92 6.68
CA MET A 117 -1.77 -0.56 5.64
C MET A 117 -1.92 0.95 5.48
N TRP A 118 -1.96 1.67 6.60
CA TRP A 118 -2.03 3.12 6.58
C TRP A 118 -0.77 3.75 5.98
N LEU A 119 0.41 3.23 6.35
CA LEU A 119 1.69 3.62 5.76
C LEU A 119 1.70 3.35 4.25
N GLU A 120 1.34 2.14 3.81
CA GLU A 120 1.32 1.79 2.39
C GLU A 120 0.38 2.72 1.60
N TYR A 121 -0.82 3.02 2.13
CA TYR A 121 -1.76 3.94 1.50
C TYR A 121 -1.14 5.32 1.28
N ARG A 122 -0.53 5.91 2.31
CA ARG A 122 0.10 7.23 2.25
C ARG A 122 1.24 7.30 1.24
N ILE A 123 1.97 6.20 1.04
CA ILE A 123 3.02 6.11 0.01
C ILE A 123 2.39 5.94 -1.38
N THR A 124 1.47 4.98 -1.52
CA THR A 124 0.85 4.55 -2.79
C THR A 124 0.12 5.67 -3.52
N ILE A 125 -0.54 6.57 -2.79
CA ILE A 125 -1.24 7.71 -3.40
C ILE A 125 -0.31 8.65 -4.19
N GLY A 126 1.01 8.56 -3.99
CA GLY A 126 2.00 9.37 -4.68
C GLY A 126 1.67 10.86 -4.50
N ARG A 127 1.81 11.67 -5.54
CA ARG A 127 1.53 13.12 -5.45
C ARG A 127 0.07 13.52 -5.27
N ARG A 128 -0.88 12.58 -5.31
CA ARG A 128 -2.30 12.92 -5.11
C ARG A 128 -2.49 13.56 -3.73
N PRO A 129 -3.30 14.62 -3.61
CA PRO A 129 -3.49 15.30 -2.34
C PRO A 129 -4.15 14.36 -1.32
N LEU A 130 -3.64 14.36 -0.09
CA LEU A 130 -4.22 13.61 1.02
C LEU A 130 -4.87 14.58 2.00
N ARG A 131 -6.20 14.54 2.08
CA ARG A 131 -6.96 15.35 3.03
C ARG A 131 -7.55 14.46 4.12
N ILE A 132 -7.25 14.80 5.37
CA ILE A 132 -7.70 14.07 6.56
C ILE A 132 -8.46 15.06 7.46
N PRO A 133 -9.63 15.56 7.04
CA PRO A 133 -10.40 16.48 7.87
C PRO A 133 -11.04 15.77 9.08
N LYS A 134 -11.23 14.44 8.98
CA LYS A 134 -11.75 13.58 10.04
C LYS A 134 -10.88 12.31 10.14
N PRO A 135 -9.88 12.29 11.03
CA PRO A 135 -8.97 11.15 11.20
C PRO A 135 -9.70 9.83 11.50
N GLU A 136 -10.80 9.90 12.26
CA GLU A 136 -11.62 8.75 12.64
C GLU A 136 -12.21 8.02 11.43
N LEU A 137 -12.49 8.74 10.33
CA LEU A 137 -13.02 8.13 9.12
C LEU A 137 -11.97 7.26 8.41
N TRP A 138 -10.73 7.72 8.37
CA TRP A 138 -9.61 6.95 7.82
C TRP A 138 -9.25 5.78 8.72
N ALA A 139 -9.19 6.02 10.04
CA ALA A 139 -8.92 4.98 11.03
C ALA A 139 -9.97 3.86 10.95
N ALA A 140 -11.26 4.23 10.89
CA ALA A 140 -12.35 3.26 10.74
C ALA A 140 -12.26 2.44 9.45
N ALA A 141 -11.88 3.07 8.33
CA ALA A 141 -11.70 2.39 7.06
C ALA A 141 -10.57 1.35 7.11
N VAL A 142 -9.43 1.69 7.72
CA VAL A 142 -8.30 0.77 7.91
C VAL A 142 -8.69 -0.37 8.84
N VAL A 143 -9.30 -0.08 9.99
CA VAL A 143 -9.79 -1.12 10.93
C VAL A 143 -10.77 -2.07 10.23
N TYR A 144 -11.71 -1.50 9.48
CA TYR A 144 -12.68 -2.32 8.74
C TYR A 144 -12.01 -3.16 7.65
N ALA A 145 -10.97 -2.65 6.98
CA ALA A 145 -10.18 -3.43 6.04
C ALA A 145 -9.45 -4.60 6.72
N ILE A 146 -8.81 -4.39 7.86
CA ILE A 146 -8.17 -5.48 8.62
C ILE A 146 -9.19 -6.55 9.04
N ILE A 147 -10.37 -6.15 9.49
CA ILE A 147 -11.49 -7.05 9.80
C ILE A 147 -11.86 -7.90 8.58
N LYS A 148 -12.01 -7.28 7.40
CA LYS A 148 -12.41 -7.96 6.18
C LYS A 148 -11.33 -8.90 5.64
N VAL A 149 -10.06 -8.47 5.66
CA VAL A 149 -8.93 -9.31 5.22
C VAL A 149 -8.79 -10.55 6.11
N ASN A 150 -8.98 -10.40 7.42
CA ASN A 150 -8.78 -11.47 8.41
C ASN A 150 -10.08 -12.22 8.77
N PHE A 151 -11.17 -12.02 8.01
CA PHE A 151 -12.47 -12.67 8.21
C PHE A 151 -13.05 -12.57 9.63
N LEU A 152 -12.81 -11.45 10.32
CA LEU A 152 -13.36 -11.23 11.66
C LEU A 152 -14.86 -10.95 11.59
N GLU A 153 -15.63 -11.52 12.52
CA GLU A 153 -17.11 -11.40 12.55
C GLU A 153 -17.60 -10.09 13.17
N ILE A 154 -17.12 -8.95 12.66
CA ILE A 154 -17.49 -7.62 13.14
C ILE A 154 -18.26 -6.86 12.05
N LYS A 155 -19.51 -6.51 12.35
CA LYS A 155 -20.39 -5.79 11.42
C LYS A 155 -19.92 -4.34 11.22
N ARG A 156 -20.00 -3.84 9.98
CA ARG A 156 -19.69 -2.43 9.64
C ARG A 156 -20.40 -1.43 10.54
N ARG A 157 -21.68 -1.67 10.88
CA ARG A 157 -22.46 -0.83 11.79
C ARG A 157 -21.76 -0.62 13.14
N LYS A 158 -21.24 -1.70 13.74
CA LYS A 158 -20.51 -1.64 15.02
C LYS A 158 -19.26 -0.75 14.90
N ILE A 159 -18.56 -0.80 13.76
CA ILE A 159 -17.40 0.07 13.49
C ILE A 159 -17.81 1.53 13.30
N ALA A 160 -18.86 1.77 12.52
CA ALA A 160 -19.38 3.12 12.31
C ALA A 160 -19.81 3.78 13.64
N ASP A 161 -20.52 3.03 14.49
CA ASP A 161 -20.92 3.47 15.83
C ASP A 161 -19.70 3.75 16.74
N LEU A 162 -18.70 2.85 16.74
CA LEU A 162 -17.48 2.97 17.55
C LEU A 162 -16.66 4.23 17.20
N PHE A 163 -16.61 4.59 15.93
CA PHE A 163 -15.89 5.77 15.44
C PHE A 163 -16.78 7.01 15.29
N GLN A 164 -18.06 6.94 15.69
CA GLN A 164 -19.03 8.04 15.60
C GLN A 164 -19.10 8.63 14.17
N ILE A 165 -19.20 7.76 13.17
CA ILE A 165 -19.30 8.09 11.75
C ILE A 165 -20.52 7.40 11.13
N SER A 166 -20.93 7.82 9.93
CA SER A 166 -22.00 7.13 9.22
C SER A 166 -21.50 5.85 8.53
N GLU A 167 -22.35 4.82 8.43
CA GLU A 167 -22.03 3.60 7.69
C GLU A 167 -21.72 3.85 6.21
N ASN A 168 -22.39 4.85 5.61
CA ASN A 168 -22.17 5.22 4.21
C ASN A 168 -20.77 5.82 4.03
N SER A 169 -20.39 6.78 4.88
CA SER A 169 -19.05 7.37 4.84
C SER A 169 -17.96 6.33 5.06
N LEU A 170 -18.18 5.39 6.00
CA LEU A 170 -17.26 4.28 6.23
C LEU A 170 -17.11 3.40 4.99
N ARG A 171 -18.22 3.01 4.35
CA ARG A 171 -18.19 2.23 3.12
C ARG A 171 -17.40 2.96 2.03
N ASP A 172 -17.74 4.21 1.75
CA ASP A 172 -17.12 4.96 0.65
C ASP A 172 -15.61 5.14 0.89
N LYS A 173 -15.21 5.36 2.15
CA LYS A 173 -13.78 5.47 2.50
C LYS A 173 -13.05 4.14 2.46
N TYR A 174 -13.69 3.07 2.91
CA TYR A 174 -13.18 1.70 2.78
C TYR A 174 -12.97 1.32 1.31
N ASP A 175 -13.93 1.62 0.44
CA ASP A 175 -13.84 1.35 -1.00
C ASP A 175 -12.68 2.15 -1.63
N GLU A 176 -12.48 3.40 -1.24
CA GLU A 176 -11.32 4.19 -1.69
C GLU A 176 -9.98 3.57 -1.27
N LEU A 177 -9.87 3.13 -0.01
CA LEU A 177 -8.68 2.47 0.53
C LEU A 177 -8.39 1.17 -0.21
N VAL A 178 -9.40 0.30 -0.32
CA VAL A 178 -9.29 -1.02 -0.97
C VAL A 178 -8.94 -0.87 -2.45
N ASN A 179 -9.59 0.02 -3.18
CA ASN A 179 -9.30 0.23 -4.60
C ASN A 179 -7.91 0.85 -4.83
N THR A 180 -7.44 1.68 -3.91
CA THR A 180 -6.10 2.30 -4.03
C THR A 180 -4.99 1.29 -3.79
N LEU A 181 -5.17 0.42 -2.80
CA LEU A 181 -4.18 -0.59 -2.41
C LEU A 181 -4.37 -1.92 -3.15
N ASP A 182 -5.46 -2.04 -3.91
CA ASP A 182 -5.92 -3.27 -4.56
C ASP A 182 -5.93 -4.45 -3.58
N ILE A 183 -6.63 -4.24 -2.46
CA ILE A 183 -6.74 -5.22 -1.37
C ILE A 183 -7.79 -6.27 -1.73
N MET A 184 -7.43 -7.54 -1.56
CA MET A 184 -8.34 -8.67 -1.67
C MET A 184 -8.64 -9.31 -0.30
N PRO A 185 -9.73 -10.08 -0.16
CA PRO A 185 -9.90 -10.96 1.00
C PRO A 185 -8.67 -11.86 1.18
N ALA A 186 -8.19 -12.01 2.42
CA ALA A 186 -6.97 -12.74 2.73
C ALA A 186 -5.69 -12.25 2.02
N ASP A 187 -5.62 -10.96 1.67
CA ASP A 187 -4.41 -10.35 1.12
C ASP A 187 -3.17 -10.67 1.98
N TYR A 188 -2.16 -11.29 1.36
CA TYR A 188 -0.94 -11.75 2.01
C TYR A 188 -0.20 -10.65 2.78
N ARG A 189 -0.35 -9.38 2.39
CA ARG A 189 0.29 -8.26 3.07
C ARG A 189 -0.28 -8.04 4.47
N TYR A 190 -1.57 -8.32 4.67
CA TYR A 190 -2.34 -7.91 5.86
C TYR A 190 -3.04 -9.04 6.60
N PHE A 191 -3.04 -10.25 6.03
CA PHE A 191 -3.53 -11.45 6.70
C PHE A 191 -2.56 -11.89 7.81
N VAL A 192 -3.11 -12.35 8.93
CA VAL A 192 -2.37 -12.70 10.15
C VAL A 192 -2.56 -14.17 10.54
N GLY A 193 -3.54 -14.87 9.97
CA GLY A 193 -3.78 -16.29 10.28
C GLY A 193 -2.62 -17.18 9.81
N GLU A 194 -2.48 -18.34 10.45
CA GLU A 194 -1.41 -19.30 10.14
C GLU A 194 -1.58 -19.93 8.75
N GLU A 195 -2.82 -20.24 8.36
CA GLU A 195 -3.15 -20.78 7.04
C GLU A 195 -3.91 -19.73 6.23
N ASN A 196 -3.32 -19.24 5.14
CA ASN A 196 -4.02 -18.30 4.27
C ASN A 196 -5.02 -19.08 3.38
N PRO A 197 -6.32 -18.72 3.39
CA PRO A 197 -7.32 -19.38 2.54
C PRO A 197 -6.98 -19.37 1.04
N LEU A 198 -6.17 -18.42 0.58
CA LEU A 198 -5.73 -18.33 -0.81
C LEU A 198 -4.69 -19.39 -1.18
N ASP A 199 -3.96 -19.98 -0.23
CA ASP A 199 -2.91 -20.95 -0.53
C ASP A 199 -3.47 -22.16 -1.29
N LYS A 200 -4.65 -22.65 -0.87
CA LYS A 200 -5.35 -23.74 -1.55
C LYS A 200 -5.82 -23.36 -2.96
N LEU A 201 -6.15 -22.10 -3.18
CA LEU A 201 -6.55 -21.61 -4.51
C LEU A 201 -5.34 -21.50 -5.43
N VAL A 202 -4.20 -21.07 -4.91
CA VAL A 202 -2.93 -21.02 -5.64
C VAL A 202 -2.49 -22.42 -6.03
N GLU A 203 -2.53 -23.37 -5.09
CA GLU A 203 -2.24 -24.79 -5.36
C GLU A 203 -3.15 -25.35 -6.45
N ALA A 204 -4.46 -25.10 -6.36
CA ALA A 204 -5.42 -25.56 -7.36
C ALA A 204 -5.15 -24.94 -8.75
N ALA A 205 -4.81 -23.65 -8.81
CA ALA A 205 -4.47 -22.96 -10.06
C ALA A 205 -3.19 -23.55 -10.69
N GLN A 206 -2.16 -23.81 -9.89
CA GLN A 206 -0.92 -24.41 -10.37
C GLN A 206 -1.15 -25.82 -10.95
N LEU A 207 -1.96 -26.64 -10.26
CA LEU A 207 -2.33 -27.97 -10.75
C LEU A 207 -3.08 -27.91 -12.10
N LEU A 208 -3.97 -26.93 -12.26
CA LEU A 208 -4.68 -26.72 -13.53
C LEU A 208 -3.72 -26.28 -14.65
N GLU A 209 -2.79 -25.38 -14.38
CA GLU A 209 -1.78 -24.98 -15.37
C GLU A 209 -0.88 -26.15 -15.79
N ASP A 210 -0.47 -26.99 -14.84
CA ASP A 210 0.38 -28.15 -15.13
C ASP A 210 -0.37 -29.20 -15.96
N LEU A 211 -1.66 -29.43 -15.69
CA LEU A 211 -2.53 -30.27 -16.51
C LEU A 211 -2.67 -29.71 -17.93
N ASP A 212 -2.93 -28.41 -18.07
CA ASP A 212 -3.04 -27.75 -19.39
C ASP A 212 -1.74 -27.85 -20.20
N ARG A 213 -0.58 -27.77 -19.54
CA ARG A 213 0.73 -27.98 -20.18
C ARG A 213 0.91 -29.41 -20.64
N GLN A 214 0.47 -30.40 -19.86
CA GLN A 214 0.51 -31.82 -20.24
C GLN A 214 -0.39 -32.08 -21.45
N PHE A 215 -1.62 -31.57 -21.46
CA PHE A 215 -2.55 -31.73 -22.59
C PHE A 215 -2.09 -31.05 -23.89
N LYS A 216 -1.34 -29.95 -23.81
CA LYS A 216 -0.76 -29.27 -24.99
C LYS A 216 0.50 -29.95 -25.53
N ALA A 217 1.08 -30.88 -24.78
CA ALA A 217 2.29 -31.61 -25.15
C ALA A 217 2.00 -32.98 -25.81
N GLU A 218 0.74 -33.44 -25.79
CA GLU A 218 0.21 -34.61 -26.51
C GLU A 218 -0.39 -34.24 -27.87
#